data_AF-A0A7S6MBY1-F1
#
_entry.id   AF-A0A7S6MBY1-F1
#
_cell.length_a   1.000
_cell.length_b   1.000
_cell.length_c   1.000
_cell.angle_alpha   90.00
_cell.angle_beta   90.00
_cell.angle_gamma   90.00
#
_symmetry.space_group_name_H-M   'P 1'
#
loop_
_entity.id
_entity.type
_entity.pdbx_description
1 polymer ?
#
loop_
_entity_poly.entity_id
_entity_poly.type
_entity_poly.pdbx_seq_one_letter_code
_entity_poly.pdbx_strand_id
1 'polypeptide(L)'
;MSHVANLVRWSLLIAGLVVTTGWWRGSPPGVEIGASSEFVAAVSSGTPLSEPLRILVTNDDGIDAPGLLALVKELSRLGDVVVAAPMENKSGISHATTFLSQPLRVEERTMDGAVFACAVGGTPADAVNFGVVHLGRERKFDLVVSGINAGANIGEVAHLSGTVGAALEGAMLGLPSIAVSQGSRGQDFAFSAAVTARFIEAMTRHGWTPHTVYSINVPSSDPAAIRGVTAARMGGSSFRIDRYQETRDEATGEVRYRAVAAPAGEPPAGSDAAAFRAGRITITPLRFDWTDDMAMESLRGLDLSALLPAPTQTP
;
A
#
# COMPACT_ATOMS: atom_id res chain seq x y z
N MET A 1 -17.50 33.48 43.30
CA MET A 1 -17.99 32.87 42.06
C MET A 1 -16.88 31.98 41.52
N SER A 2 -16.97 30.67 41.72
CA SER A 2 -16.11 29.68 41.06
C SER A 2 -16.94 28.41 40.91
N HIS A 3 -17.27 28.11 39.66
CA HIS A 3 -18.11 26.99 39.26
C HIS A 3 -17.44 25.64 39.52
N VAL A 4 -18.28 24.70 39.92
CA VAL A 4 -18.06 23.26 40.01
C VAL A 4 -17.91 22.70 38.59
N ALA A 5 -16.92 21.84 38.36
CA ALA A 5 -16.86 20.95 37.21
C ALA A 5 -16.61 19.51 37.70
N ASN A 6 -17.65 18.68 37.58
CA ASN A 6 -17.63 17.25 37.83
C ASN A 6 -16.79 16.54 36.77
N LEU A 7 -15.79 15.75 37.17
CA LEU A 7 -15.13 14.78 36.32
C LEU A 7 -15.63 13.38 36.70
N VAL A 8 -16.45 12.81 35.81
CA VAL A 8 -16.93 11.43 35.88
C VAL A 8 -15.78 10.50 35.50
N ARG A 9 -15.46 9.58 36.41
CA ARG A 9 -14.41 8.57 36.27
C ARG A 9 -15.00 7.34 35.56
N TRP A 10 -14.60 7.08 34.31
CA TRP A 10 -14.85 5.80 33.66
C TRP A 10 -13.65 4.88 33.93
N SER A 11 -13.92 3.74 34.58
CA SER A 11 -12.95 2.67 34.79
C SER A 11 -13.07 1.67 33.64
N LEU A 12 -12.09 1.65 32.72
CA LEU A 12 -11.83 0.47 31.89
C LEU A 12 -10.67 -0.30 32.51
N LEU A 13 -10.94 -1.56 32.86
CA LEU A 13 -9.93 -2.54 33.25
C LEU A 13 -8.98 -2.76 32.08
N ILE A 14 -7.75 -2.29 32.21
CA ILE A 14 -6.61 -2.76 31.42
C ILE A 14 -5.92 -3.84 32.26
N ALA A 15 -6.04 -5.09 31.83
CA ALA A 15 -5.20 -6.16 32.31
C ALA A 15 -3.78 -5.94 31.73
N GLY A 16 -2.88 -5.50 32.61
CA GLY A 16 -1.45 -5.82 32.57
C GLY A 16 -0.66 -5.46 31.31
N LEU A 17 -0.25 -4.19 31.19
CA LEU A 17 1.08 -3.88 30.64
C LEU A 17 1.57 -2.55 31.22
N VAL A 18 2.57 -2.63 32.11
CA VAL A 18 3.31 -1.45 32.58
C VAL A 18 4.27 -1.06 31.46
N VAL A 19 3.99 0.05 30.77
CA VAL A 19 4.95 0.67 29.85
C VAL A 19 5.77 1.67 30.64
N THR A 20 7.01 1.32 30.98
CA THR A 20 8.00 2.30 31.44
C THR A 20 8.53 3.06 30.23
N THR A 21 8.33 4.37 30.19
CA THR A 21 8.92 5.26 29.19
C THR A 21 10.41 5.46 29.48
N GLY A 22 11.28 4.87 28.66
CA GLY A 22 12.72 5.05 28.71
C GLY A 22 13.27 5.27 27.31
N TRP A 23 14.05 6.34 27.11
CA TRP A 23 14.68 6.69 25.86
C TRP A 23 15.80 5.70 25.53
N TRP A 24 15.75 5.07 24.36
CA TRP A 24 16.75 4.08 23.92
C TRP A 24 17.63 4.64 22.81
N ARG A 25 18.94 4.76 23.06
CA ARG A 25 19.99 4.96 22.05
C ARG A 25 20.73 3.64 21.88
N GLY A 26 20.63 3.02 20.71
CA GLY A 26 21.39 1.81 20.33
C GLY A 26 20.63 0.93 19.34
N SER A 27 21.34 0.19 18.49
CA SER A 27 20.75 -0.81 17.58
C SER A 27 20.38 -2.09 18.37
N PRO A 28 19.23 -2.74 18.12
CA PRO A 28 18.91 -3.98 18.83
C PRO A 28 19.74 -5.16 18.26
N PRO A 29 20.22 -6.09 19.11
CA PRO A 29 20.74 -7.37 18.64
C PRO A 29 19.59 -8.24 18.12
N GLY A 30 19.90 -9.14 17.19
CA GLY A 30 18.93 -10.03 16.54
C GLY A 30 18.12 -10.84 17.55
N VAL A 31 16.79 -10.73 17.46
CA VAL A 31 15.85 -11.53 18.24
C VAL A 31 15.58 -12.83 17.48
N GLU A 32 16.09 -13.96 17.97
CA GLU A 32 15.57 -15.28 17.62
C GLU A 32 14.27 -15.51 18.38
N ILE A 33 13.17 -15.69 17.66
CA ILE A 33 11.86 -15.97 18.24
C ILE A 33 11.68 -17.48 18.30
N GLY A 34 11.95 -18.08 19.47
CA GLY A 34 11.54 -19.45 19.78
C GLY A 34 10.06 -19.48 20.15
N ALA A 35 9.26 -20.29 19.46
CA ALA A 35 7.85 -20.45 19.77
C ALA A 35 7.68 -21.16 21.13
N SER A 36 7.12 -20.47 22.13
CA SER A 36 6.74 -21.07 23.41
C SER A 36 5.37 -21.75 23.29
N SER A 37 5.18 -22.83 24.06
CA SER A 37 4.01 -23.73 24.01
C SER A 37 2.66 -23.11 24.38
N GLU A 38 2.64 -21.87 24.88
CA GLU A 38 1.41 -21.10 25.11
C GLU A 38 0.77 -20.59 23.80
N PHE A 39 1.56 -20.48 22.72
CA PHE A 39 1.09 -20.04 21.40
C PHE A 39 0.16 -21.06 20.71
N VAL A 40 0.25 -22.34 21.09
CA VAL A 40 -0.53 -23.43 20.48
C VAL A 40 -1.94 -23.55 21.10
N ALA A 41 -2.15 -23.06 22.33
CA ALA A 41 -3.42 -23.21 23.03
C ALA A 41 -4.49 -22.15 22.65
N ALA A 42 -4.08 -20.97 22.17
CA ALA A 42 -5.00 -19.91 21.71
C ALA A 42 -5.58 -20.17 20.30
N VAL A 43 -5.17 -21.27 19.64
CA VAL A 43 -5.48 -21.60 18.23
C VAL A 43 -6.91 -22.11 18.03
N SER A 44 -7.69 -22.37 19.09
CA SER A 44 -8.99 -23.06 18.96
C SER A 44 -10.23 -22.29 19.42
N SER A 45 -10.19 -20.97 19.60
CA SER A 45 -11.39 -20.22 20.04
C SER A 45 -11.57 -18.84 19.41
N GLY A 46 -11.25 -18.68 18.13
CA GLY A 46 -11.63 -17.47 17.39
C GLY A 46 -13.12 -17.50 17.06
N THR A 47 -13.91 -16.62 17.70
CA THR A 47 -15.31 -16.37 17.31
C THR A 47 -15.35 -15.97 15.83
N PRO A 48 -16.17 -16.62 14.97
CA PRO A 48 -16.30 -16.21 13.59
C PRO A 48 -16.78 -14.76 13.50
N LEU A 49 -16.23 -13.99 12.56
CA LEU A 49 -16.71 -12.65 12.26
C LEU A 49 -18.22 -12.72 11.97
N SER A 50 -18.99 -11.77 12.53
CA SER A 50 -20.45 -11.77 12.42
C SER A 50 -20.95 -11.50 10.99
N GLU A 51 -20.08 -10.98 10.12
CA GLU A 51 -20.34 -10.76 8.70
C GLU A 51 -19.12 -11.16 7.86
N PRO A 52 -19.32 -11.58 6.59
CA PRO A 52 -18.21 -11.86 5.66
C PRO A 52 -17.39 -10.60 5.40
N LEU A 53 -16.07 -10.75 5.21
CA LEU A 53 -15.16 -9.65 4.92
C LEU A 53 -15.63 -8.88 3.67
N ARG A 54 -15.67 -7.54 3.70
CA ARG A 54 -15.96 -6.71 2.52
C ARG A 54 -14.68 -6.11 1.98
N ILE A 55 -14.28 -6.52 0.77
CA ILE A 55 -12.98 -6.16 0.18
C ILE A 55 -13.20 -5.28 -1.04
N LEU A 56 -12.59 -4.10 -1.06
CA LEU A 56 -12.49 -3.30 -2.27
C LEU A 56 -11.24 -3.72 -3.05
N VAL A 57 -11.41 -4.11 -4.31
CA VAL A 57 -10.32 -4.53 -5.20
C VAL A 57 -10.16 -3.54 -6.34
N THR A 58 -8.90 -3.18 -6.64
CA THR A 58 -8.52 -2.21 -7.68
C THR A 58 -7.15 -2.56 -8.29
N ASN A 59 -6.69 -1.77 -9.26
CA ASN A 59 -5.33 -1.83 -9.81
C ASN A 59 -4.98 -0.54 -10.60
N ASP A 60 -3.82 -0.52 -11.24
CA ASP A 60 -3.42 0.47 -12.24
C ASP A 60 -3.31 -0.06 -13.68
N ASP A 61 -3.50 -1.36 -13.91
CA ASP A 61 -3.49 -1.97 -15.24
C ASP A 61 -4.84 -1.89 -15.97
N GLY A 62 -5.92 -1.58 -15.25
CA GLY A 62 -7.29 -1.49 -15.77
C GLY A 62 -8.17 -2.68 -15.38
N ILE A 63 -9.49 -2.51 -15.48
CA ILE A 63 -10.49 -3.46 -14.97
C ILE A 63 -10.44 -4.86 -15.62
N ASP A 64 -9.98 -4.95 -16.86
CA ASP A 64 -9.91 -6.23 -17.58
C ASP A 64 -8.54 -6.92 -17.42
N ALA A 65 -7.65 -6.37 -16.58
CA ALA A 65 -6.29 -6.89 -16.42
C ALA A 65 -6.29 -8.29 -15.78
N PRO A 66 -5.49 -9.25 -16.30
CA PRO A 66 -5.46 -10.62 -15.77
C PRO A 66 -5.09 -10.71 -14.29
N GLY A 67 -4.22 -9.79 -13.81
CA GLY A 67 -3.84 -9.72 -12.40
C GLY A 67 -4.98 -9.32 -11.48
N LEU A 68 -5.87 -8.43 -11.93
CA LEU A 68 -7.08 -8.05 -11.19
C LEU A 68 -8.07 -9.22 -11.16
N LEU A 69 -8.30 -9.86 -12.31
CA LEU A 69 -9.22 -11.01 -12.42
C LEU A 69 -8.78 -12.18 -11.53
N ALA A 70 -7.49 -12.49 -11.50
CA ALA A 70 -6.92 -13.52 -10.63
C ALA A 70 -7.12 -13.18 -9.15
N LEU A 71 -6.91 -11.91 -8.79
CA LEU A 71 -7.08 -11.43 -7.43
C LEU A 71 -8.54 -11.49 -6.98
N VAL A 72 -9.48 -11.01 -7.80
CA VAL A 72 -10.94 -11.06 -7.53
C VAL A 72 -11.40 -12.50 -7.31
N LYS A 73 -11.01 -13.41 -8.22
CA LYS A 73 -11.37 -14.83 -8.11
C LYS A 73 -10.91 -15.44 -6.78
N GLU A 74 -9.66 -15.18 -6.38
CA GLU A 74 -9.13 -15.76 -5.15
C GLU A 74 -9.73 -15.12 -3.89
N LEU A 75 -9.88 -13.79 -3.88
CA LEU A 75 -10.41 -13.07 -2.71
C LEU A 75 -11.92 -13.28 -2.50
N SER A 76 -12.66 -13.66 -3.55
CA SER A 76 -14.09 -14.02 -3.44
C SER A 76 -14.35 -15.19 -2.47
N ARG A 77 -13.32 -15.98 -2.16
CA ARG A 77 -13.38 -17.08 -1.19
C ARG A 77 -13.34 -16.60 0.26
N LEU A 78 -12.85 -15.37 0.49
CA LEU A 78 -12.70 -14.78 1.83
C LEU A 78 -13.88 -13.89 2.22
N GLY A 79 -14.63 -13.36 1.24
CA GLY A 79 -15.80 -12.53 1.48
C GLY A 79 -16.30 -11.80 0.23
N ASP A 80 -17.06 -10.73 0.46
CA ASP A 80 -17.71 -9.93 -0.58
C ASP A 80 -16.68 -9.02 -1.28
N VAL A 81 -16.34 -9.36 -2.51
CA VAL A 81 -15.43 -8.55 -3.34
C VAL A 81 -16.22 -7.52 -4.16
N VAL A 82 -15.89 -6.24 -3.97
CA VAL A 82 -16.36 -5.14 -4.81
C VAL A 82 -15.18 -4.61 -5.61
N VAL A 83 -15.37 -4.38 -6.90
CA VAL A 83 -14.31 -3.89 -7.79
C VAL A 83 -14.59 -2.47 -8.24
N ALA A 84 -13.61 -1.59 -8.02
CA ALA A 84 -13.57 -0.26 -8.63
C ALA A 84 -12.16 -0.06 -9.19
N ALA A 85 -12.02 -0.13 -10.51
CA ALA A 85 -10.72 -0.09 -11.18
C ALA A 85 -10.76 0.87 -12.38
N PRO A 86 -9.61 1.42 -12.81
CA PRO A 86 -9.54 2.25 -14.00
C PRO A 86 -10.12 1.55 -15.25
N MET A 87 -10.74 2.33 -16.14
CA MET A 87 -11.20 1.84 -17.45
C MET A 87 -10.04 1.37 -18.35
N GLU A 88 -8.87 1.98 -18.19
CA GLU A 88 -7.69 1.78 -19.03
C GLU A 88 -6.44 1.67 -18.16
N ASN A 89 -5.34 1.16 -18.72
CA ASN A 89 -4.05 1.14 -18.05
C ASN A 89 -3.57 2.57 -17.71
N LYS A 90 -3.19 2.77 -16.45
CA LYS A 90 -2.62 4.01 -15.89
C LYS A 90 -1.31 3.73 -15.13
N SER A 91 -0.50 2.79 -15.60
CA SER A 91 0.82 2.48 -15.02
C SER A 91 1.71 3.73 -14.92
N GLY A 92 2.46 3.85 -13.82
CA GLY A 92 3.50 4.88 -13.65
C GLY A 92 2.98 6.27 -13.27
N ILE A 93 1.73 6.42 -12.87
CA ILE A 93 1.16 7.72 -12.46
C ILE A 93 1.33 8.03 -10.95
N SER A 94 2.00 7.15 -10.18
CA SER A 94 2.10 7.28 -8.72
C SER A 94 0.71 7.42 -8.05
N HIS A 95 0.58 8.30 -7.07
CA HIS A 95 -0.66 8.64 -6.35
C HIS A 95 -1.39 9.85 -6.99
N ALA A 96 -1.44 9.93 -8.32
CA ALA A 96 -2.19 11.00 -8.99
C ALA A 96 -3.70 10.86 -8.75
N THR A 97 -4.42 11.98 -8.68
CA THR A 97 -5.88 12.06 -8.59
C THR A 97 -6.43 13.09 -9.57
N THR A 98 -7.64 12.87 -10.09
CA THR A 98 -8.32 13.80 -11.02
C THR A 98 -9.71 14.22 -10.57
N PHE A 99 -10.22 13.68 -9.45
CA PHE A 99 -11.60 13.94 -8.99
C PHE A 99 -11.93 15.43 -8.71
N LEU A 100 -10.94 16.30 -8.48
CA LEU A 100 -11.16 17.75 -8.30
C LEU A 100 -11.26 18.52 -9.62
N SER A 101 -10.70 17.99 -10.72
CA SER A 101 -10.62 18.71 -11.99
C SER A 101 -11.74 18.37 -12.96
N GLN A 102 -12.40 17.21 -12.80
CA GLN A 102 -13.46 16.77 -13.69
C GLN A 102 -14.38 15.72 -13.04
N PRO A 103 -15.65 15.63 -13.46
CA PRO A 103 -16.54 14.53 -13.04
C PRO A 103 -15.99 13.16 -13.47
N LEU A 104 -16.13 12.16 -12.59
CA LEU A 104 -15.77 10.79 -12.91
C LEU A 104 -16.88 10.11 -13.71
N ARG A 105 -16.51 9.54 -14.86
CA ARG A 105 -17.38 8.61 -15.60
C ARG A 105 -17.25 7.22 -14.98
N VAL A 106 -18.35 6.57 -14.65
CA VAL A 106 -18.37 5.22 -14.08
C VAL A 106 -19.24 4.33 -14.94
N GLU A 107 -18.76 3.12 -15.23
CA GLU A 107 -19.54 2.11 -15.95
C GLU A 107 -19.56 0.80 -15.19
N GLU A 108 -20.75 0.27 -14.95
CA GLU A 108 -20.90 -1.06 -14.33
C GLU A 108 -20.37 -2.17 -15.25
N ARG A 109 -19.90 -3.24 -14.62
CA ARG A 109 -19.37 -4.44 -15.27
C ARG A 109 -19.85 -5.67 -14.53
N THR A 110 -20.01 -6.76 -15.28
CA THR A 110 -20.16 -8.10 -14.69
C THR A 110 -18.78 -8.72 -14.57
N MET A 111 -18.44 -9.25 -13.40
CA MET A 111 -17.17 -9.91 -13.15
C MET A 111 -17.37 -11.13 -12.25
N ASP A 112 -16.90 -12.29 -12.70
CA ASP A 112 -16.99 -13.53 -11.92
C ASP A 112 -16.19 -13.40 -10.61
N GLY A 113 -16.80 -13.81 -9.50
CA GLY A 113 -16.25 -13.66 -8.14
C GLY A 113 -16.48 -12.30 -7.47
N ALA A 114 -16.96 -11.26 -8.18
CA ALA A 114 -17.30 -9.97 -7.58
C ALA A 114 -18.81 -9.84 -7.33
N VAL A 115 -19.20 -9.27 -6.19
CA VAL A 115 -20.62 -8.92 -5.92
C VAL A 115 -21.06 -7.67 -6.68
N PHE A 116 -20.09 -6.80 -7.02
CA PHE A 116 -20.28 -5.62 -7.85
C PHE A 116 -18.94 -5.25 -8.49
N ALA A 117 -18.95 -4.79 -9.73
CA ALA A 117 -17.76 -4.27 -10.40
C ALA A 117 -18.10 -3.03 -11.23
N CYS A 118 -17.24 -2.03 -11.20
CA CYS A 118 -17.35 -0.87 -12.08
C CYS A 118 -15.98 -0.39 -12.57
N ALA A 119 -15.95 0.04 -13.83
CA ALA A 119 -14.82 0.72 -14.45
C ALA A 119 -14.94 2.22 -14.21
N VAL A 120 -13.86 2.85 -13.75
CA VAL A 120 -13.80 4.27 -13.40
C VAL A 120 -12.92 5.02 -14.41
N GLY A 121 -13.44 6.09 -15.00
CA GLY A 121 -12.75 6.95 -15.96
C GLY A 121 -11.78 7.94 -15.30
N GLY A 122 -10.92 7.43 -14.42
CA GLY A 122 -9.98 8.21 -13.62
C GLY A 122 -8.70 7.43 -13.29
N THR A 123 -7.98 7.91 -12.30
CA THR A 123 -6.78 7.24 -11.76
C THR A 123 -7.13 6.08 -10.82
N PRO A 124 -6.17 5.21 -10.47
CA PRO A 124 -6.35 4.20 -9.43
C PRO A 124 -6.79 4.79 -8.09
N ALA A 125 -6.22 5.93 -7.68
CA ALA A 125 -6.64 6.63 -6.46
C ALA A 125 -8.07 7.17 -6.58
N ASP A 126 -8.48 7.73 -7.72
CA ASP A 126 -9.87 8.13 -7.96
C ASP A 126 -10.84 6.93 -7.85
N ALA A 127 -10.43 5.76 -8.35
CA ALA A 127 -11.22 4.53 -8.28
C ALA A 127 -11.39 4.03 -6.83
N VAL A 128 -10.32 4.09 -6.02
CA VAL A 128 -10.37 3.78 -4.59
C VAL A 128 -11.25 4.78 -3.85
N ASN A 129 -11.06 6.08 -4.10
CA ASN A 129 -11.85 7.12 -3.46
C ASN A 129 -13.34 6.94 -3.77
N PHE A 130 -13.69 6.74 -5.05
CA PHE A 130 -15.07 6.43 -5.45
C PHE A 130 -15.58 5.14 -4.77
N GLY A 131 -14.78 4.07 -4.79
CA GLY A 131 -15.15 2.80 -4.15
C GLY A 131 -15.46 2.97 -2.67
N VAL A 132 -14.51 3.50 -1.90
CA VAL A 132 -14.64 3.65 -0.45
C VAL A 132 -15.73 4.66 -0.08
N VAL A 133 -15.75 5.84 -0.71
CA VAL A 133 -16.63 6.95 -0.30
C VAL A 133 -18.05 6.79 -0.86
N HIS A 134 -18.21 6.28 -2.08
CA HIS A 134 -19.53 6.13 -2.72
C HIS A 134 -20.10 4.71 -2.56
N LEU A 135 -19.36 3.66 -2.93
CA LEU A 135 -19.86 2.28 -2.84
C LEU A 135 -19.85 1.74 -1.39
N GLY A 136 -19.08 2.39 -0.51
CA GLY A 136 -19.00 2.08 0.92
C GLY A 136 -20.05 2.76 1.79
N ARG A 137 -21.02 3.51 1.22
CA ARG A 137 -21.99 4.31 1.99
C ARG A 137 -22.96 3.48 2.82
N GLU A 138 -23.42 2.36 2.27
CA GLU A 138 -24.41 1.49 2.92
C GLU A 138 -23.73 0.48 3.85
N ARG A 139 -22.57 -0.05 3.43
CA ARG A 139 -21.76 -0.99 4.19
C ARG A 139 -20.29 -0.61 4.04
N LYS A 140 -19.56 -0.47 5.14
CA LYS A 140 -18.14 -0.10 5.05
C LYS A 140 -17.31 -1.25 4.49
N PHE A 141 -16.18 -0.91 3.88
CA PHE A 141 -15.15 -1.89 3.53
C PHE A 141 -14.30 -2.20 4.74
N ASP A 142 -13.78 -3.42 4.79
CA ASP A 142 -12.82 -3.85 5.80
C ASP A 142 -11.37 -3.73 5.32
N LEU A 143 -11.15 -3.77 4.00
CA LEU A 143 -9.83 -3.82 3.39
C LEU A 143 -9.87 -3.28 1.94
N VAL A 144 -8.79 -2.61 1.53
CA VAL A 144 -8.50 -2.30 0.12
C VAL A 144 -7.34 -3.17 -0.38
N VAL A 145 -7.49 -3.78 -1.56
CA VAL A 145 -6.41 -4.55 -2.21
C VAL A 145 -6.20 -4.03 -3.63
N SER A 146 -4.98 -3.58 -3.90
CA SER A 146 -4.56 -3.06 -5.19
C SER A 146 -3.59 -4.02 -5.88
N GLY A 147 -3.91 -4.47 -7.09
CA GLY A 147 -3.06 -5.35 -7.90
C GLY A 147 -3.85 -6.43 -8.65
N ILE A 148 -3.23 -7.51 -9.11
CA ILE A 148 -1.78 -7.80 -9.05
C ILE A 148 -1.07 -7.11 -10.21
N ASN A 149 -0.09 -6.25 -9.89
CA ASN A 149 0.68 -5.53 -10.89
C ASN A 149 1.64 -6.46 -11.66
N ALA A 150 1.74 -6.27 -12.97
CA ALA A 150 2.71 -6.93 -13.84
C ALA A 150 4.09 -6.24 -13.77
N GLY A 151 4.73 -6.32 -12.62
CA GLY A 151 6.04 -5.73 -12.37
C GLY A 151 6.26 -5.48 -10.89
N ALA A 152 7.48 -5.68 -10.41
CA ALA A 152 7.81 -5.48 -9.00
C ALA A 152 7.87 -4.00 -8.63
N ASN A 153 7.22 -3.62 -7.53
CA ASN A 153 7.23 -2.31 -6.91
C ASN A 153 8.08 -2.35 -5.63
N ILE A 154 9.39 -2.57 -5.81
CA ILE A 154 10.40 -2.72 -4.73
C ILE A 154 11.26 -1.46 -4.62
N GLY A 155 11.67 -1.14 -3.40
CA GLY A 155 12.51 0.02 -3.15
C GLY A 155 11.86 1.32 -3.62
N GLU A 156 12.66 2.24 -4.16
CA GLU A 156 12.23 3.58 -4.59
C GLU A 156 11.18 3.55 -5.72
N VAL A 157 11.11 2.46 -6.48
CA VAL A 157 10.09 2.30 -7.54
C VAL A 157 8.67 2.30 -6.97
N ALA A 158 8.51 1.90 -5.70
CA ALA A 158 7.22 1.97 -5.01
C ALA A 158 6.62 3.38 -5.00
N HIS A 159 7.44 4.44 -5.00
CA HIS A 159 6.95 5.83 -5.04
C HIS A 159 6.30 6.21 -6.38
N LEU A 160 6.64 5.52 -7.46
CA LEU A 160 6.13 5.80 -8.81
C LEU A 160 4.96 4.90 -9.19
N SER A 161 4.62 3.93 -8.33
CA SER A 161 3.64 2.89 -8.59
C SER A 161 2.21 3.39 -8.40
N GLY A 162 1.38 3.22 -9.44
CA GLY A 162 -0.06 3.42 -9.34
C GLY A 162 -0.71 2.37 -8.44
N THR A 163 -0.22 1.13 -8.47
CA THR A 163 -0.67 0.05 -7.58
C THR A 163 -0.49 0.41 -6.10
N VAL A 164 0.71 0.89 -5.73
CA VAL A 164 1.00 1.32 -4.35
C VAL A 164 0.23 2.60 -4.02
N GLY A 165 0.12 3.53 -4.98
CA GLY A 165 -0.68 4.75 -4.83
C GLY A 165 -2.14 4.45 -4.47
N ALA A 166 -2.81 3.55 -5.18
CA ALA A 166 -4.18 3.16 -4.85
C ALA A 166 -4.32 2.57 -3.45
N ALA A 167 -3.37 1.75 -3.00
CA ALA A 167 -3.39 1.21 -1.65
C ALA A 167 -3.18 2.31 -0.59
N LEU A 168 -2.30 3.27 -0.86
CA LEU A 168 -2.07 4.44 0.01
C LEU A 168 -3.34 5.28 0.16
N GLU A 169 -4.11 5.51 -0.91
CA GLU A 169 -5.40 6.21 -0.84
C GLU A 169 -6.36 5.50 0.12
N GLY A 170 -6.46 4.16 0.04
CA GLY A 170 -7.26 3.37 0.98
C GLY A 170 -6.81 3.53 2.44
N ALA A 171 -5.49 3.59 2.66
CA ALA A 171 -4.91 3.78 3.98
C ALA A 171 -5.15 5.19 4.54
N MET A 172 -5.13 6.21 3.68
CA MET A 172 -5.51 7.58 4.02
C MET A 172 -6.98 7.70 4.41
N LEU A 173 -7.85 6.93 3.77
CA LEU A 173 -9.27 6.81 4.11
C LEU A 173 -9.53 5.94 5.37
N GLY A 174 -8.47 5.48 6.03
CA GLY A 174 -8.53 4.79 7.32
C GLY A 174 -8.73 3.28 7.23
N LEU A 175 -8.64 2.69 6.04
CA LEU A 175 -8.73 1.24 5.85
C LEU A 175 -7.34 0.61 5.86
N PRO A 176 -7.17 -0.63 6.35
CA PRO A 176 -5.99 -1.38 6.02
C PRO A 176 -5.93 -1.58 4.50
N SER A 177 -4.72 -1.58 3.95
CA SER A 177 -4.53 -1.66 2.51
C SER A 177 -3.38 -2.58 2.14
N ILE A 178 -3.52 -3.26 1.02
CA ILE A 178 -2.48 -4.10 0.42
C ILE A 178 -2.21 -3.64 -1.01
N ALA A 179 -0.94 -3.53 -1.37
CA ALA A 179 -0.51 -3.45 -2.76
C ALA A 179 0.21 -4.76 -3.09
N VAL A 180 -0.16 -5.43 -4.18
CA VAL A 180 0.47 -6.70 -4.58
C VAL A 180 1.03 -6.62 -6.00
N SER A 181 2.23 -7.16 -6.19
CA SER A 181 3.01 -7.04 -7.42
C SER A 181 3.81 -8.30 -7.70
N GLN A 182 3.96 -8.68 -8.97
CA GLN A 182 4.68 -9.87 -9.40
C GLN A 182 5.89 -9.52 -10.28
N GLY A 183 7.04 -10.13 -10.03
CA GLY A 183 8.28 -9.91 -10.78
C GLY A 183 8.46 -10.77 -12.02
N SER A 184 7.84 -11.96 -12.07
CA SER A 184 8.00 -12.86 -13.21
C SER A 184 7.32 -12.29 -14.45
N ARG A 185 7.93 -12.55 -15.61
CA ARG A 185 7.32 -12.26 -16.91
C ARG A 185 6.21 -13.27 -17.18
N GLY A 186 4.98 -12.80 -17.41
CA GLY A 186 3.84 -13.65 -17.73
C GLY A 186 2.52 -13.08 -17.19
N GLN A 187 1.42 -13.77 -17.49
CA GLN A 187 0.06 -13.41 -17.05
C GLN A 187 -0.52 -14.42 -16.05
N ASP A 188 0.28 -15.35 -15.53
CA ASP A 188 -0.14 -16.24 -14.46
C ASP A 188 0.09 -15.56 -13.11
N PHE A 189 -1.01 -15.18 -12.47
CA PHE A 189 -1.05 -14.48 -11.19
C PHE A 189 -1.65 -15.33 -10.07
N ALA A 190 -2.00 -16.59 -10.33
CA ALA A 190 -2.74 -17.42 -9.38
C ALA A 190 -1.97 -17.60 -8.06
N PHE A 191 -0.67 -17.84 -8.14
CA PHE A 191 0.18 -17.98 -6.96
C PHE A 191 0.26 -16.68 -6.15
N SER A 192 0.44 -15.53 -6.80
CA SER A 192 0.49 -14.23 -6.15
C SER A 192 -0.86 -13.86 -5.48
N ALA A 193 -1.97 -14.22 -6.11
CA ALA A 193 -3.32 -14.08 -5.53
C ALA A 193 -3.46 -14.93 -4.26
N ALA A 194 -3.05 -16.20 -4.31
CA ALA A 194 -3.09 -17.10 -3.15
C ALA A 194 -2.19 -16.62 -2.00
N VAL A 195 -1.00 -16.07 -2.30
CA VAL A 195 -0.14 -15.42 -1.29
C VAL A 195 -0.87 -14.27 -0.61
N THR A 196 -1.57 -13.45 -1.39
CA THR A 196 -2.34 -12.30 -0.87
C THR A 196 -3.47 -12.75 0.03
N ALA A 197 -4.26 -13.74 -0.39
CA ALA A 197 -5.36 -14.29 0.40
C ALA A 197 -4.87 -14.84 1.74
N ARG A 198 -3.79 -15.63 1.74
CA ARG A 198 -3.19 -16.17 2.97
C ARG A 198 -2.66 -15.08 3.90
N PHE A 199 -2.12 -13.99 3.34
CA PHE A 199 -1.70 -12.84 4.13
C PHE A 199 -2.89 -12.13 4.79
N ILE A 200 -3.99 -11.94 4.04
CA ILE A 200 -5.24 -11.37 4.58
C ILE A 200 -5.78 -12.23 5.73
N GLU A 201 -5.88 -13.55 5.57
CA GLU A 201 -6.33 -14.45 6.63
C GLU A 201 -5.45 -14.42 7.89
N ALA A 202 -4.13 -14.24 7.72
CA ALA A 202 -3.21 -14.09 8.83
C ALA A 202 -3.44 -12.75 9.56
N MET A 203 -3.55 -11.65 8.80
CA MET A 203 -3.72 -10.30 9.34
C MET A 203 -5.09 -10.07 9.97
N THR A 204 -6.15 -10.69 9.45
CA THR A 204 -7.49 -10.64 10.07
C THR A 204 -7.47 -11.25 11.49
N ARG A 205 -6.60 -12.23 11.75
CA ARG A 205 -6.44 -12.82 13.09
C ARG A 205 -5.47 -12.05 13.98
N HIS A 206 -4.41 -11.50 13.39
CA HIS A 206 -3.37 -10.78 14.14
C HIS A 206 -3.77 -9.32 14.45
N GLY A 207 -4.60 -8.72 13.61
CA GLY A 207 -4.94 -7.29 13.65
C GLY A 207 -4.08 -6.47 12.70
N TRP A 208 -4.69 -5.41 12.17
CA TRP A 208 -4.07 -4.48 11.22
C TRP A 208 -3.47 -3.27 11.92
N THR A 209 -2.34 -2.77 11.42
CA THR A 209 -1.83 -1.46 11.81
C THR A 209 -2.62 -0.36 11.09
N PRO A 210 -3.19 0.63 11.80
CA PRO A 210 -3.90 1.74 11.17
C PRO A 210 -3.04 2.50 10.15
N HIS A 211 -3.67 3.04 9.12
CA HIS A 211 -3.04 3.90 8.10
C HIS A 211 -1.77 3.29 7.46
N THR A 212 -1.72 1.97 7.33
CA THR A 212 -0.56 1.24 6.82
C THR A 212 -0.93 0.48 5.56
N VAL A 213 -0.08 0.61 4.54
CA VAL A 213 -0.09 -0.21 3.33
C VAL A 213 0.90 -1.36 3.51
N TYR A 214 0.49 -2.58 3.21
CA TYR A 214 1.40 -3.72 3.13
C TYR A 214 1.73 -3.99 1.65
N SER A 215 2.93 -3.59 1.22
CA SER A 215 3.41 -3.83 -0.15
C SER A 215 4.01 -5.23 -0.26
N ILE A 216 3.32 -6.11 -0.98
CA ILE A 216 3.69 -7.50 -1.22
C ILE A 216 4.29 -7.63 -2.61
N ASN A 217 5.54 -8.08 -2.70
CA ASN A 217 6.19 -8.35 -3.98
C ASN A 217 6.57 -9.82 -4.09
N VAL A 218 6.05 -10.49 -5.11
CA VAL A 218 6.26 -11.92 -5.39
C VAL A 218 7.25 -12.09 -6.54
N PRO A 219 8.44 -12.66 -6.34
CA PRO A 219 9.50 -12.66 -7.37
C PRO A 219 9.24 -13.63 -8.53
N SER A 220 8.46 -14.70 -8.31
CA SER A 220 8.16 -15.71 -9.32
C SER A 220 6.73 -16.21 -9.18
N SER A 221 6.09 -16.51 -10.31
CA SER A 221 4.83 -17.23 -10.37
C SER A 221 4.99 -18.73 -10.09
N ASP A 222 6.20 -19.27 -10.20
CA ASP A 222 6.52 -20.66 -9.83
C ASP A 222 6.80 -20.76 -8.31
N PRO A 223 5.95 -21.45 -7.53
CA PRO A 223 6.15 -21.63 -6.10
C PRO A 223 7.47 -22.34 -5.77
N ALA A 224 7.98 -23.22 -6.64
CA ALA A 224 9.23 -23.95 -6.41
C ALA A 224 10.46 -23.04 -6.47
N ALA A 225 10.35 -21.87 -7.11
CA ALA A 225 11.42 -20.87 -7.19
C ALA A 225 11.48 -19.95 -5.94
N ILE A 226 10.49 -20.02 -5.05
CA ILE A 226 10.39 -19.13 -3.88
C ILE A 226 11.25 -19.62 -2.73
N ARG A 227 12.13 -18.74 -2.23
CA ARG A 227 13.10 -19.02 -1.15
C ARG A 227 12.63 -18.56 0.24
N GLY A 228 11.33 -18.31 0.38
CA GLY A 228 10.67 -17.89 1.63
C GLY A 228 9.96 -16.55 1.53
N VAL A 229 9.41 -16.11 2.66
CA VAL A 229 8.71 -14.84 2.84
C VAL A 229 9.44 -14.04 3.90
N THR A 230 9.56 -12.71 3.71
CA THR A 230 10.22 -11.85 4.70
C THR A 230 9.56 -10.49 4.78
N ALA A 231 9.41 -9.96 6.00
CA ALA A 231 9.21 -8.53 6.18
C ALA A 231 10.55 -7.82 5.91
N ALA A 232 10.53 -6.75 5.12
CA ALA A 232 11.73 -6.00 4.77
C ALA A 232 11.46 -4.50 4.77
N ARG A 233 12.50 -3.71 4.97
CA ARG A 233 12.43 -2.26 4.81
C ARG A 233 12.56 -1.89 3.34
N MET A 234 11.86 -0.85 2.91
CA MET A 234 12.08 -0.25 1.59
C MET A 234 13.55 0.17 1.42
N GLY A 235 14.17 -0.19 0.31
CA GLY A 235 15.50 0.31 -0.02
C GLY A 235 16.04 -0.13 -1.38
N GLY A 236 16.86 0.72 -1.98
CA GLY A 236 17.40 0.50 -3.32
C GLY A 236 16.38 0.77 -4.41
N SER A 237 16.68 0.34 -5.62
CA SER A 237 15.77 0.42 -6.77
C SER A 237 15.95 -0.81 -7.66
N SER A 238 14.98 -1.11 -8.51
CA SER A 238 15.13 -2.14 -9.55
C SER A 238 15.85 -1.59 -10.80
N PHE A 239 15.68 -0.29 -11.10
CA PHE A 239 16.29 0.36 -12.26
C PHE A 239 16.77 1.78 -11.96
N ARG A 240 17.62 2.31 -12.83
CA ARG A 240 17.98 3.72 -12.91
C ARG A 240 17.85 4.21 -14.34
N ILE A 241 17.57 5.49 -14.53
CA ILE A 241 17.68 6.10 -15.86
C ILE A 241 19.17 6.30 -16.16
N ASP A 242 19.66 5.66 -17.23
CA ASP A 242 21.05 5.71 -17.64
C ASP A 242 21.30 6.91 -18.57
N ARG A 243 20.45 7.05 -19.58
CA ARG A 243 20.55 8.09 -20.60
C ARG A 243 19.20 8.36 -21.26
N TYR A 244 19.15 9.41 -22.08
CA TYR A 244 18.07 9.65 -23.02
C TYR A 244 18.57 9.37 -24.43
N GLN A 245 17.80 8.60 -25.20
CA GLN A 245 18.03 8.40 -26.61
C GLN A 245 17.22 9.43 -27.40
N GLU A 246 17.90 10.21 -28.22
CA GLU A 246 17.29 11.14 -29.15
C GLU A 246 16.87 10.41 -30.43
N THR A 247 15.70 10.76 -30.97
CA THR A 247 15.25 10.36 -32.31
C THR A 247 14.68 11.60 -33.00
N ARG A 248 15.18 11.89 -34.20
CA ARG A 248 14.72 13.01 -35.01
C ARG A 248 13.91 12.49 -36.20
N ASP A 249 12.74 13.08 -36.41
CA ASP A 249 11.96 12.88 -37.61
C ASP A 249 12.43 13.90 -38.66
N GLU A 250 13.05 13.42 -39.74
CA GLU A 250 13.63 14.29 -40.76
C GLU A 250 12.57 15.03 -41.60
N ALA A 251 11.36 14.49 -41.71
CA ALA A 251 10.29 15.07 -42.51
C ALA A 251 9.57 16.23 -41.79
N THR A 252 9.40 16.10 -40.48
CA THR A 252 8.71 17.11 -39.64
C THR A 252 9.67 18.01 -38.86
N GLY A 253 10.94 17.59 -38.72
CA GLY A 253 11.91 18.24 -37.85
C GLY A 253 11.71 17.97 -36.36
N GLU A 254 10.72 17.14 -35.98
CA GLU A 254 10.40 16.81 -34.60
C GLU A 254 11.56 16.03 -33.95
N VAL A 255 11.88 16.37 -32.69
CA VAL A 255 12.88 15.67 -31.88
C VAL A 255 12.20 15.04 -30.68
N ARG A 256 12.39 13.73 -30.50
CA ARG A 256 11.84 12.96 -29.38
C ARG A 256 12.99 12.41 -28.54
N TYR A 257 12.82 12.45 -27.21
CA TYR A 257 13.75 11.85 -26.26
C TYR A 257 13.06 10.71 -25.52
N ARG A 258 13.70 9.55 -25.48
CA ARG A 258 13.23 8.38 -24.73
C ARG A 258 14.23 8.00 -23.65
N ALA A 259 13.76 7.89 -22.42
CA ALA A 259 14.59 7.40 -21.32
C ALA A 259 14.99 5.94 -21.57
N VAL A 260 16.27 5.62 -21.35
CA VAL A 260 16.81 4.26 -21.39
C VAL A 260 17.15 3.86 -19.95
N ALA A 261 16.45 2.86 -19.45
CA ALA A 261 16.69 2.31 -18.12
C ALA A 261 17.83 1.29 -18.14
N ALA A 262 18.63 1.28 -17.09
CA ALA A 262 19.58 0.23 -16.78
C ALA A 262 19.24 -0.40 -15.42
N PRO A 263 19.64 -1.65 -15.16
CA PRO A 263 19.55 -2.21 -13.81
C PRO A 263 20.19 -1.28 -12.79
N ALA A 264 19.52 -1.06 -11.67
CA ALA A 264 20.15 -0.39 -10.54
C ALA A 264 21.26 -1.29 -9.97
N GLY A 265 22.21 -0.68 -9.25
CA GLY A 265 23.31 -1.37 -8.59
C GLY A 265 22.87 -2.38 -7.53
N GLU A 266 23.82 -2.82 -6.70
CA GLU A 266 23.51 -3.73 -5.60
C GLU A 266 22.61 -3.03 -4.56
N PRO A 267 21.43 -3.58 -4.23
CA PRO A 267 20.55 -2.97 -3.25
C PRO A 267 21.15 -3.05 -1.84
N PRO A 268 20.77 -2.12 -0.94
CA PRO A 268 21.23 -2.15 0.44
C PRO A 268 20.89 -3.49 1.13
N ALA A 269 21.82 -4.02 1.93
CA ALA A 269 21.56 -5.22 2.72
C ALA A 269 20.33 -5.04 3.63
N GLY A 270 19.49 -6.06 3.73
CA GLY A 270 18.24 -6.03 4.51
C GLY A 270 17.09 -5.23 3.87
N SER A 271 17.29 -4.68 2.67
CA SER A 271 16.19 -4.05 1.90
C SER A 271 15.25 -5.07 1.27
N ASP A 272 14.05 -4.63 0.93
CA ASP A 272 13.10 -5.35 0.11
C ASP A 272 13.68 -5.69 -1.26
N ALA A 273 14.37 -4.75 -1.92
CA ALA A 273 15.00 -5.04 -3.20
C ALA A 273 16.06 -6.15 -3.10
N ALA A 274 16.85 -6.20 -2.03
CA ALA A 274 17.84 -7.26 -1.80
C ALA A 274 17.15 -8.61 -1.56
N ALA A 275 16.14 -8.66 -0.69
CA ALA A 275 15.40 -9.88 -0.39
C ALA A 275 14.64 -10.42 -1.61
N PHE A 276 14.06 -9.52 -2.41
CA PHE A 276 13.37 -9.86 -3.64
C PHE A 276 14.31 -10.46 -4.69
N ARG A 277 15.49 -9.86 -4.91
CA ARG A 277 16.53 -10.40 -5.79
C ARG A 277 17.04 -11.77 -5.32
N ALA A 278 17.02 -12.02 -4.01
CA ALA A 278 17.33 -13.32 -3.43
C ALA A 278 16.19 -14.35 -3.55
N GLY A 279 15.12 -14.05 -4.31
CA GLY A 279 14.01 -14.97 -4.58
C GLY A 279 13.03 -15.13 -3.42
N ARG A 280 12.96 -14.16 -2.50
CA ARG A 280 12.00 -14.17 -1.39
C ARG A 280 10.81 -13.26 -1.71
N ILE A 281 9.63 -13.65 -1.26
CA ILE A 281 8.46 -12.76 -1.22
C ILE A 281 8.73 -11.70 -0.16
N THR A 282 8.57 -10.43 -0.50
CA THR A 282 8.77 -9.32 0.44
C THR A 282 7.45 -8.70 0.85
N ILE A 283 7.33 -8.37 2.13
CA ILE A 283 6.20 -7.63 2.69
C ILE A 283 6.77 -6.38 3.37
N THR A 284 6.53 -5.22 2.77
CA THR A 284 7.04 -3.93 3.26
C THR A 284 5.86 -3.11 3.78
N PRO A 285 5.76 -2.84 5.10
CA PRO A 285 4.78 -1.90 5.62
C PRO A 285 5.19 -0.47 5.27
N LEU A 286 4.29 0.28 4.64
CA LEU A 286 4.48 1.65 4.16
C LEU A 286 3.44 2.57 4.81
N ARG A 287 3.84 3.82 5.07
CA ARG A 287 2.97 4.89 5.59
C ARG A 287 2.95 6.06 4.63
N PHE A 288 1.85 6.81 4.65
CA PHE A 288 1.69 8.03 3.86
C PHE A 288 2.34 9.26 4.52
N ASP A 289 2.46 9.28 5.84
CA ASP A 289 3.10 10.41 6.54
C ASP A 289 4.59 10.51 6.17
N TRP A 290 4.93 11.59 5.45
CA TRP A 290 6.29 11.87 4.98
C TRP A 290 7.03 12.87 5.88
N THR A 291 6.46 13.21 7.03
CA THR A 291 7.09 14.12 7.97
C THR A 291 8.41 13.53 8.44
N ASP A 292 9.51 14.24 8.18
CA ASP A 292 10.81 13.92 8.75
C ASP A 292 10.89 14.53 10.17
N ASP A 293 10.66 13.69 11.17
CA ASP A 293 10.68 14.10 12.57
C ASP A 293 12.04 14.69 13.01
N MET A 294 13.15 14.23 12.42
CA MET A 294 14.48 14.77 12.73
C MET A 294 14.68 16.18 12.17
N ALA A 295 14.21 16.40 10.94
CA ALA A 295 14.22 17.73 10.33
C ALA A 295 13.27 18.68 11.07
N MET A 296 12.08 18.20 11.46
CA MET A 296 11.12 18.97 12.27
C MET A 296 11.71 19.42 13.61
N GLU A 297 12.45 18.54 14.30
CA GLU A 297 13.12 18.91 15.54
C GLU A 297 14.22 19.96 15.31
N SER A 298 14.96 19.85 14.21
CA SER A 298 15.98 20.84 13.83
C SER A 298 15.39 22.23 13.59
N LEU A 299 14.18 22.31 13.00
CA LEU A 299 13.49 23.58 12.75
C LEU A 299 12.96 24.24 14.03
N ARG A 300 12.60 23.48 15.07
CA ARG A 300 12.11 24.04 16.35
C ARG A 300 13.16 24.88 17.08
N GLY A 301 14.44 24.66 16.78
CA GLY A 301 15.55 25.46 17.31
C GLY A 301 15.76 26.80 16.62
N LEU A 302 15.03 27.09 15.54
CA LEU A 302 15.13 28.34 14.78
C LEU A 302 14.03 29.32 15.19
N ASP A 303 14.37 30.61 15.30
CA ASP A 303 13.37 31.67 15.32
C ASP A 303 12.84 31.89 13.90
N LEU A 304 11.84 31.08 13.52
CA LEU A 304 11.19 31.19 12.21
C LEU A 304 10.39 32.50 12.06
N SER A 305 10.13 33.24 13.15
CA SER A 305 9.45 34.54 13.07
C SER A 305 10.30 35.60 12.38
N ALA A 306 11.64 35.44 12.40
CA ALA A 306 12.57 36.29 11.68
C ALA A 306 12.45 36.21 10.14
N LEU A 307 11.68 35.24 9.61
CA LEU A 307 11.36 35.17 8.17
C LEU A 307 10.30 36.19 7.76
N LEU A 308 9.55 36.74 8.71
CA LEU A 308 8.56 37.78 8.43
C LEU A 308 9.23 39.15 8.40
N PRO A 309 8.81 40.06 7.51
CA PRO A 309 9.28 41.44 7.55
C PRO A 309 8.89 42.06 8.91
N ALA A 310 9.78 42.91 9.44
CA ALA A 310 9.44 43.69 10.63
C ALA A 310 8.14 44.47 10.37
N PRO A 311 7.18 44.46 11.31
CA PRO A 311 5.90 45.13 11.11
C PRO A 311 6.15 46.60 10.76
N THR A 312 5.63 47.05 9.63
CA THR A 312 5.64 48.46 9.24
C THR A 312 4.88 49.23 10.31
N GLN A 313 5.57 50.12 11.02
CA GLN A 313 4.90 51.08 11.90
C GLN A 313 4.09 52.02 10.99
N THR A 314 2.78 51.81 10.94
CA THR A 314 1.87 52.76 10.31
C THR A 314 1.80 54.00 11.20
N PRO A 315 2.06 55.21 10.68
CA PRO A 315 2.01 56.45 11.45
C PRO A 315 0.60 56.79 11.93
#